data_AF-A0A388RZI2-F1
#
_entry.id   AF-A0A388RZI2-F1
#
_cell.length_a   1.000
_cell.length_b   1.000
_cell.length_c   1.000
_cell.angle_alpha   90.00
_cell.angle_beta   90.00
_cell.angle_gamma   90.00
#
_symmetry.space_group_name_H-M   'P 1'
#
loop_
_entity.id
_entity.type
_entity.pdbx_description
1 polymer ?
#
loop_
_entity_poly.entity_id
_entity_poly.type
_entity_poly.pdbx_seq_one_letter_code
_entity_poly.pdbx_strand_id
1 'polypeptide(L)' 'MDPDDVIRDFERLALDDATELEVDDAIAGLAVLLADPAIAGKERALLIQVGATLYRLGLNERVVAAFKKRGDTA' A
#
# COMPACT_ATOMS: atom_id res chain seq x y z
N MET A 1 17.40 -5.74 13.89
CA MET A 1 17.02 -6.09 12.52
C MET A 1 17.63 -5.04 11.62
N ASP A 2 18.44 -5.46 10.65
CA ASP A 2 19.06 -4.55 9.68
C ASP A 2 18.02 -4.14 8.62
N PRO A 3 18.08 -2.93 8.03
CA PRO A 3 17.25 -2.57 6.87
C PRO A 3 17.20 -3.65 5.77
N ASP A 4 18.31 -4.34 5.50
CA ASP A 4 18.36 -5.40 4.48
C ASP A 4 17.51 -6.61 4.88
N ASP A 5 17.42 -6.92 6.18
CA ASP A 5 16.55 -8.00 6.66
C ASP A 5 15.07 -7.63 6.47
N VAL A 6 14.72 -6.36 6.70
CA VAL A 6 13.35 -5.85 6.49
C VAL A 6 12.97 -5.90 5.00
N ILE A 7 13.90 -5.54 4.11
CA ILE A 7 13.66 -5.60 2.65
C ILE A 7 13.41 -7.03 2.21
N ARG A 8 14.18 -8.01 2.70
CA ARG A 8 13.95 -9.43 2.39
C ARG A 8 12.58 -9.91 2.84
N ASP A 9 12.09 -9.42 3.98
CA ASP A 9 10.73 -9.72 4.42
C ASP A 9 9.67 -9.10 3.50
N PHE A 10 9.88 -7.87 3.02
CA PHE A 10 8.99 -7.25 2.03
C PHE A 10 8.97 -8.03 0.72
N GLU A 11 10.12 -8.42 0.19
CA GLU A 11 10.24 -9.21 -1.04
C GLU A 11 9.55 -10.57 -0.89
N ARG A 12 9.74 -11.24 0.25
CA ARG A 12 9.10 -12.52 0.54
C ARG A 12 7.58 -12.40 0.58
N LEU A 13 7.04 -11.35 1.21
CA LEU A 13 5.59 -11.11 1.27
C LEU A 13 5.02 -10.70 -0.09
N ALA A 14 5.75 -9.91 -0.87
CA ALA A 14 5.31 -9.47 -2.19
C ALA A 14 5.22 -10.60 -3.23
N LEU A 15 5.97 -11.70 -3.02
CA LEU A 15 5.96 -12.89 -3.88
C LEU A 15 4.99 -13.98 -3.37
N ASP A 16 4.30 -13.73 -2.25
CA ASP A 16 3.37 -14.69 -1.68
C ASP A 16 1.95 -14.44 -2.19
N ASP A 17 1.58 -15.12 -3.28
CA ASP A 17 0.26 -15.05 -3.90
C ASP A 17 -0.89 -15.49 -2.97
N ALA A 18 -0.60 -16.20 -1.87
CA ALA A 18 -1.61 -16.56 -0.87
C ALA A 18 -2.01 -15.39 0.03
N THR A 19 -1.20 -14.33 0.05
CA THR A 19 -1.34 -13.14 0.91
C THR A 19 -1.44 -11.87 0.05
N GLU A 20 -2.01 -11.97 -1.15
CA GLU A 20 -2.25 -10.78 -1.98
C GLU A 20 -3.34 -9.90 -1.31
N LEU A 21 -2.91 -8.77 -0.77
CA LEU A 21 -3.79 -7.77 -0.17
C LEU A 21 -4.05 -6.67 -1.20
N GLU A 22 -5.32 -6.42 -1.50
CA GLU A 22 -5.73 -5.31 -2.35
C GLU A 22 -5.17 -3.97 -1.81
N VAL A 23 -4.72 -3.10 -2.71
CA VAL A 23 -4.06 -1.83 -2.35
C VAL A 23 -4.95 -0.96 -1.45
N ASP A 24 -6.28 -0.97 -1.69
CA ASP A 24 -7.24 -0.23 -0.88
C ASP A 24 -7.35 -0.79 0.56
N ASP A 25 -7.28 -2.11 0.72
CA ASP A 25 -7.33 -2.75 2.05
C ASP A 25 -6.03 -2.50 2.83
N ALA A 26 -4.88 -2.49 2.15
CA ALA A 26 -3.60 -2.11 2.74
C ALA A 26 -3.61 -0.66 3.27
N ILE A 27 -4.17 0.26 2.47
CA ILE A 27 -4.32 1.67 2.87
C ILE A 27 -5.26 1.80 4.07
N ALA A 28 -6.39 1.09 4.07
CA ALA A 28 -7.34 1.12 5.16
C ALA A 28 -6.72 0.61 6.47
N GLY A 29 -6.00 -0.52 6.43
CA GLY A 29 -5.28 -1.07 7.58
C GLY A 29 -4.23 -0.10 8.13
N LEU A 30 -3.44 0.53 7.26
CA LEU A 30 -2.46 1.55 7.66
C LEU A 30 -3.11 2.78 8.28
N ALA A 31 -4.25 3.25 7.75
CA ALA A 31 -4.97 4.39 8.29
C ALA A 31 -5.52 4.11 9.69
N VAL A 32 -6.05 2.91 9.93
CA VAL A 32 -6.50 2.45 11.27
C VAL A 32 -5.33 2.44 12.24
N LEU A 33 -4.17 1.90 11.84
CA LEU A 33 -2.97 1.89 12.67
C LEU A 33 -2.53 3.32 13.03
N LEU A 34 -2.49 4.24 12.07
CA LEU A 34 -2.07 5.64 12.27
C LEU A 34 -3.09 6.52 13.01
N ALA A 35 -4.29 6.02 13.25
CA ALA A 35 -5.27 6.65 14.12
C ALA A 35 -4.94 6.42 15.60
N ASP A 36 -4.10 5.44 15.94
CA ASP A 36 -3.62 5.21 17.30
C ASP A 36 -2.69 6.37 17.73
N PRO A 37 -3.03 7.14 18.79
CA PRO A 37 -2.20 8.23 19.27
C PRO A 37 -0.84 7.78 19.83
N ALA A 38 -0.66 6.49 20.14
CA ALA A 38 0.62 5.93 20.55
C ALA A 38 1.65 5.94 19.40
N ILE A 39 1.19 5.96 18.15
CA ILE A 39 2.05 6.07 16.97
C ILE A 39 2.20 7.54 16.63
N ALA A 40 3.28 8.15 17.13
CA ALA A 40 3.57 9.56 16.99
C ALA A 40 4.97 9.80 16.40
N GLY A 41 5.35 11.07 16.23
CA GLY A 41 6.72 11.44 15.89
C GLY A 41 7.15 11.07 14.46
N LYS A 42 8.41 10.63 14.33
CA LYS A 42 9.05 10.43 13.03
C LYS A 42 8.49 9.21 12.30
N GLU A 43 8.16 8.17 13.06
CA GLU A 43 7.54 6.93 12.60
C GLU A 43 6.20 7.22 11.94
N ARG A 44 5.35 7.99 12.62
CA ARG A 44 4.06 8.44 12.07
C ARG A 44 4.23 9.24 10.79
N ALA A 45 5.19 10.17 10.76
CA ALA A 45 5.44 11.00 9.58
C ALA A 45 5.87 10.18 8.37
N LEU A 46 6.77 9.20 8.57
CA LEU A 46 7.23 8.30 7.50
C LEU A 46 6.09 7.41 7.00
N LEU A 47 5.33 6.81 7.91
CA LEU A 47 4.19 5.95 7.55
C LEU A 47 3.09 6.71 6.81
N ILE A 48 2.86 7.99 7.13
CA ILE A 48 1.95 8.86 6.35
C ILE A 48 2.45 9.03 4.90
N GLN A 49 3.75 9.22 4.69
CA GLN A 49 4.31 9.35 3.34
C GLN A 49 4.18 8.05 2.55
N VAL A 50 4.38 6.90 3.20
CA VAL A 50 4.15 5.58 2.62
C VAL A 50 2.68 5.42 2.23
N GLY A 51 1.74 5.71 3.13
CA GLY A 51 0.30 5.65 2.85
C GLY A 51 -0.13 6.56 1.70
N ALA A 52 0.41 7.79 1.63
CA ALA A 52 0.14 8.69 0.51
C ALA A 52 0.68 8.16 -0.83
N THR A 53 1.81 7.47 -0.81
CA THR A 53 2.41 6.84 -2.00
C THR A 53 1.55 5.67 -2.48
N LEU A 54 1.12 4.80 -1.58
CA LEU A 54 0.20 3.69 -1.88
C LEU A 54 -1.13 4.19 -2.42
N TYR A 55 -1.70 5.25 -1.83
CA TYR A 55 -2.95 5.85 -2.29
C TYR A 55 -2.86 6.33 -3.75
N ARG A 56 -1.73 6.94 -4.14
CA ARG A 56 -1.48 7.34 -5.53
C ARG A 56 -1.36 6.15 -6.48
N LEU A 57 -0.74 5.06 -6.06
CA LEU A 57 -0.63 3.84 -6.86
C LEU A 57 -2.01 3.23 -7.12
N GLY A 58 -2.82 3.05 -6.07
CA GLY A 58 -4.19 2.54 -6.22
C GLY A 58 -5.09 3.45 -7.06
N LEU A 59 -4.91 4.77 -7.03
CA LEU A 59 -5.59 5.68 -7.97
C LEU A 59 -5.19 5.42 -9.43
N ASN A 60 -3.91 5.24 -9.70
CA ASN A 60 -3.43 4.95 -11.05
C ASN A 60 -3.98 3.61 -11.56
N GLU A 61 -4.00 2.57 -10.73
CA GLU A 61 -4.56 1.26 -11.08
C GLU A 61 -6.05 1.35 -11.44
N ARG A 62 -6.84 2.06 -10.62
CA ARG A 62 -8.26 2.31 -10.90
C ARG A 62 -8.47 3.08 -12.22
N VAL A 63 -7.63 4.08 -12.48
CA VAL A 63 -7.68 4.84 -13.74
C VAL A 63 -7.35 3.96 -14.94
N VAL A 64 -6.28 3.17 -14.86
CA VAL A 64 -5.89 2.22 -15.92
C VAL A 64 -6.99 1.18 -16.16
N ALA A 65 -7.58 0.63 -15.10
CA ALA A 65 -8.68 -0.32 -15.19
C ALA A 65 -9.93 0.30 -15.86
N ALA A 66 -10.27 1.55 -15.50
CA ALA A 66 -11.37 2.28 -16.11
C ALA A 66 -11.16 2.56 -17.60
N PHE A 67 -9.92 2.85 -18.03
CA PHE A 67 -9.58 3.02 -19.44
C PHE A 67 -9.66 1.70 -20.23
N LYS A 68 -9.17 0.58 -19.69
CA LYS A 68 -9.30 -0.74 -20.33
C LYS A 68 -10.77 -1.12 -20.54
N LYS A 69 -11.61 -0.95 -19.52
CA LYS A 69 -13.04 -1.28 -19.57
C LYS A 69 -13.81 -0.48 -20.65
N ARG A 70 -13.36 0.73 -20.99
CA ARG A 70 -13.95 1.53 -22.07
C ARG A 70 -13.50 1.08 -23.47
N GLY A 71 -12.29 0.54 -23.59
CA GLY A 71 -11.77 -0.01 -24.86
C GLY A 71 -12.42 -1.33 -25.26
N ASP A 72 -12.79 -2.18 -24.29
CA ASP A 72 -13.43 -3.48 -24.55
C ASP A 72 -14.93 -3.39 -24.91
N THR A 73 -15.55 -2.21 -24.76
CA THR A 73 -16.95 -1.94 -25.14
C THR A 73 -17.12 -1.28 -26.51
N ALA A 74 -16.03 -1.11 -27.28
CA ALA A 74 -16.03 -0.44 -28.59
C ALA A 74 -15.93 -1.43 -29.76
#